data_AF-R7J248-F1
#
_entry.id   AF-R7J248-F1
#
_cell.length_a   1.000
_cell.length_b   1.000
_cell.length_c   1.000
_cell.angle_alpha   90.00
_cell.angle_beta   90.00
_cell.angle_gamma   90.00
#
_symmetry.space_group_name_H-M   'P 1'
#
loop_
_entity.id
_entity.type
_entity.pdbx_description
1 polymer ?
#
loop_
_entity_poly.entity_id
_entity_poly.type
_entity_poly.pdbx_seq_one_letter_code
_entity_poly.pdbx_strand_id
1 'polypeptide(L)'
;MYALVDIPAFVNMAADSISISTADATQRAAWRHVASRLDSLERNVSSSVVRILHIGDSHIQAEFVTNALRSKLQDTYGNAGRGLVSPLRLAGTNQPIDYAITAPDAIDWRKTRLLNLPWDATPGVTGIAAQPVRTTTATIKAFKSGHRITRATILTANGVNTYTYTKPQDSINVNLNANESLYGVILENGQPGVLYSAIGNNGACFTDYLLIPGFAKNTEVFHPDLIILSMGTNEGFSYMTDAEIQRCTADLIRLLRNVHPKAAMLVLTPMECQINRNHGYRPLSSYYDINEHVADAAHLILESAKGQGIPVWDFYHIAGGHGASNHWIKSELFSKDRIHLNAAGYQLQADLIYSALRSIFNSSH
;
A
#
# COMPACT_ATOMS: atom_id res chain seq x y z
N MET A 1 -22.96 16.42 -0.62
CA MET A 1 -22.58 16.73 0.78
C MET A 1 -22.32 15.38 1.45
N TYR A 2 -21.06 14.95 1.49
CA TYR A 2 -20.71 13.68 2.14
C TYR A 2 -20.96 13.83 3.64
N ALA A 3 -21.54 12.82 4.27
CA ALA A 3 -21.64 12.79 5.73
C ALA A 3 -20.22 12.98 6.28
N LEU A 4 -20.02 14.07 7.03
CA LEU A 4 -18.80 14.27 7.79
C LEU A 4 -18.64 13.03 8.65
N VAL A 5 -17.56 12.28 8.40
CA VAL A 5 -17.11 11.24 9.33
C VAL A 5 -17.01 11.93 10.69
N ASP A 6 -17.51 11.28 11.74
CA ASP A 6 -17.35 11.79 13.10
C ASP A 6 -15.87 11.63 13.47
N ILE A 7 -15.07 12.60 13.04
CA ILE A 7 -13.62 12.60 13.26
C ILE A 7 -13.39 12.91 14.74
N PRO A 8 -12.75 12.00 15.49
CA PRO A 8 -12.53 12.22 16.91
C PRO A 8 -11.74 13.51 17.17
N ALA A 9 -12.10 14.24 18.23
CA ALA A 9 -11.52 15.56 18.53
C ALA A 9 -9.99 15.56 18.79
N PHE A 10 -9.39 14.41 19.08
CA PHE A 10 -7.93 14.27 19.23
C PHE A 10 -7.19 14.16 17.89
N VAL A 11 -7.91 13.93 16.79
CA VAL A 11 -7.33 14.00 15.44
C VAL A 11 -7.15 15.48 15.09
N ASN A 12 -5.91 15.85 14.79
CA ASN A 12 -5.55 17.22 14.47
C ASN A 12 -5.85 17.55 13.01
N MET A 13 -7.10 17.90 12.74
CA MET A 13 -7.54 18.29 11.39
C MET A 13 -6.88 19.57 10.87
N ALA A 14 -6.30 20.41 11.74
CA ALA A 14 -5.54 21.58 11.31
C ALA A 14 -4.18 21.19 10.69
N ALA A 15 -3.66 20.00 11.02
CA ALA A 15 -2.47 19.43 10.40
C ALA A 15 -2.77 18.66 9.10
N ASP A 16 -4.05 18.36 8.80
CA ASP A 16 -4.44 17.59 7.63
C ASP A 16 -4.24 18.39 6.33
N SER A 17 -3.04 18.26 5.77
CA SER A 17 -2.66 18.91 4.54
C SER A 17 -1.68 18.05 3.75
N ILE A 18 -1.83 18.11 2.43
CA ILE A 18 -0.80 17.65 1.50
C ILE A 18 -0.28 18.91 0.83
N SER A 19 1.00 19.21 1.00
CA SER A 19 1.62 20.40 0.41
C SER A 19 2.54 20.01 -0.73
N ILE A 20 2.23 20.45 -1.94
CA ILE A 20 3.10 20.24 -3.10
C ILE A 20 4.13 21.37 -3.19
N SER A 21 5.41 21.01 -3.13
CA SER A 21 6.51 21.97 -3.24
C SER A 21 6.47 22.75 -4.56
N THR A 22 6.61 24.07 -4.46
CA THR A 22 6.81 24.97 -5.62
C THR A 22 8.21 24.85 -6.24
N ALA A 23 9.13 24.12 -5.60
CA ALA A 23 10.46 23.87 -6.14
C ALA A 23 10.47 22.74 -7.19
N ASP A 24 9.64 21.70 -7.03
CA ASP A 24 9.64 20.53 -7.92
C ASP A 24 8.58 20.63 -9.03
N ALA A 25 8.99 21.16 -10.18
CA ALA A 25 8.09 21.36 -11.33
C ALA A 25 7.53 20.04 -11.88
N THR A 26 8.31 18.95 -11.82
CA THR A 26 7.90 17.64 -12.32
C THR A 26 6.78 17.06 -11.46
N GLN A 27 6.93 17.09 -10.13
CA GLN A 27 5.88 16.64 -9.23
C GLN A 27 4.62 17.50 -9.35
N ARG A 28 4.75 18.83 -9.46
CA ARG A 28 3.57 19.69 -9.71
C ARG A 28 2.82 19.33 -10.98
N ALA A 29 3.54 19.07 -12.07
CA ALA A 29 2.93 18.66 -13.34
C ALA A 29 2.23 17.30 -13.21
N ALA A 30 2.87 16.33 -12.55
CA ALA A 30 2.29 15.01 -12.32
C ALA A 30 1.02 15.07 -11.45
N TRP A 31 1.03 15.83 -10.36
CA TRP A 31 -0.15 16.02 -9.51
C TRP A 31 -1.31 16.69 -10.23
N ARG A 32 -1.05 17.74 -11.04
CA ARG A 32 -2.07 18.36 -11.90
C ARG A 32 -2.63 17.39 -12.93
N HIS A 33 -1.77 16.52 -13.48
CA HIS A 33 -2.21 15.49 -14.41
C HIS A 33 -3.16 14.49 -13.74
N VAL A 34 -2.81 13.98 -12.56
CA VAL A 34 -3.70 13.10 -11.77
C VAL A 34 -5.01 13.80 -11.43
N ALA A 35 -4.95 15.03 -10.90
CA ALA A 35 -6.14 15.81 -10.55
C ALA A 35 -7.08 15.99 -11.76
N SER A 36 -6.54 16.41 -12.91
CA SER A 36 -7.32 16.60 -14.13
C SER A 36 -7.99 15.31 -14.62
N ARG A 37 -7.31 14.16 -14.49
CA ARG A 37 -7.86 12.86 -14.88
C ARG A 37 -8.95 12.40 -13.93
N LEU A 38 -8.79 12.61 -12.63
CA LEU A 38 -9.82 12.29 -11.63
C LEU A 38 -11.04 13.20 -11.76
N ASP A 39 -10.87 14.50 -11.97
CA ASP A 39 -11.97 15.43 -12.25
C ASP A 39 -12.75 15.03 -13.51
N SER A 40 -12.05 14.63 -14.58
CA SER A 40 -12.70 14.15 -15.81
C SER A 40 -13.48 12.85 -15.59
N LEU A 41 -13.04 12.00 -14.67
CA LEU A 41 -13.76 10.78 -14.26
C LEU A 41 -14.99 11.11 -13.43
N GLU A 42 -14.87 12.00 -12.44
CA GLU A 42 -15.98 12.45 -11.59
C GLU A 42 -17.09 13.13 -12.41
N ARG A 43 -16.72 13.90 -13.44
CA ARG A 43 -17.65 14.51 -14.41
C ARG A 43 -18.20 13.54 -15.46
N ASN A 44 -17.79 12.26 -15.43
CA ASN A 44 -18.18 11.22 -16.41
C ASN A 44 -17.89 11.60 -17.87
N VAL A 45 -16.79 12.32 -18.13
CA VAL A 45 -16.38 12.75 -19.49
C VAL A 45 -15.11 12.06 -19.99
N SER A 46 -14.58 11.09 -19.25
CA SER A 46 -13.38 10.34 -19.60
C SER A 46 -13.61 8.84 -19.52
N SER A 47 -13.00 8.10 -20.45
CA SER A 47 -12.93 6.64 -20.44
C SER A 47 -11.58 6.11 -19.90
N SER A 48 -10.79 6.96 -19.23
CA SER A 48 -9.44 6.62 -18.79
C SER A 48 -9.41 5.80 -17.49
N VAL A 49 -8.27 5.18 -17.18
CA VAL A 49 -8.03 4.49 -15.91
C VAL A 49 -6.89 5.18 -15.16
N VAL A 50 -7.18 5.76 -13.99
CA VAL A 50 -6.16 6.33 -13.09
C VAL A 50 -5.60 5.21 -12.21
N ARG A 51 -4.30 4.97 -12.29
CA ARG A 51 -3.62 3.85 -11.61
C ARG A 51 -2.88 4.32 -10.37
N ILE A 52 -3.21 3.74 -9.23
CA ILE A 52 -2.58 4.03 -7.94
C ILE A 52 -1.80 2.80 -7.48
N LEU A 53 -0.52 3.00 -7.15
CA LEU A 53 0.33 2.01 -6.53
C LEU A 53 0.67 2.44 -5.09
N HIS A 54 0.23 1.70 -4.09
CA HIS A 54 0.53 1.98 -2.68
C HIS A 54 1.48 0.91 -2.13
N ILE A 55 2.69 1.31 -1.75
CA ILE A 55 3.73 0.43 -1.20
C ILE A 55 3.86 0.74 0.29
N GLY A 56 3.88 -0.30 1.14
CA GLY A 56 4.00 -0.09 2.58
C GLY A 56 4.27 -1.33 3.40
N ASP A 57 4.11 -1.23 4.70
CA ASP A 57 4.46 -2.30 5.63
C ASP A 57 3.25 -3.20 6.00
N SER A 58 3.20 -3.66 7.25
CA SER A 58 2.11 -4.45 7.82
C SER A 58 0.75 -3.73 7.78
N HIS A 59 0.73 -2.39 7.88
CA HIS A 59 -0.48 -1.59 7.80
C HIS A 59 -1.13 -1.68 6.40
N ILE A 60 -0.33 -1.96 5.36
CA ILE A 60 -0.79 -2.09 3.98
C ILE A 60 -1.08 -3.54 3.59
N GLN A 61 -0.35 -4.53 4.12
CA GLN A 61 -0.39 -5.92 3.64
C GLN A 61 -1.78 -6.56 3.65
N ALA A 62 -2.52 -6.42 4.75
CA ALA A 62 -3.87 -6.97 4.89
C ALA A 62 -4.94 -6.09 4.20
N GLU A 63 -4.53 -4.95 3.62
CA GLU A 63 -5.34 -3.96 2.94
C GLU A 63 -6.57 -3.45 3.70
N PHE A 64 -6.55 -3.38 5.04
CA PHE A 64 -7.67 -2.73 5.74
C PHE A 64 -7.79 -1.26 5.33
N VAL A 65 -6.69 -0.50 5.40
CA VAL A 65 -6.66 0.91 4.99
C VAL A 65 -6.79 1.08 3.48
N THR A 66 -6.06 0.29 2.68
CA THR A 66 -6.05 0.47 1.22
C THR A 66 -7.31 -0.05 0.55
N ASN A 67 -8.01 -1.04 1.10
CA ASN A 67 -9.30 -1.45 0.57
C ASN A 67 -10.41 -0.45 0.90
N ALA A 68 -10.40 0.12 2.11
CA ALA A 68 -11.31 1.22 2.47
C ALA A 68 -11.07 2.44 1.57
N LEU A 69 -9.80 2.83 1.37
CA LEU A 69 -9.43 3.93 0.48
C LEU A 69 -9.76 3.65 -0.99
N ARG A 70 -9.43 2.44 -1.49
CA ARG A 70 -9.82 1.97 -2.84
C ARG A 70 -11.32 2.11 -3.04
N SER A 71 -12.12 1.66 -2.07
CA SER A 71 -13.58 1.70 -2.18
C SER A 71 -14.07 3.13 -2.35
N LYS A 72 -13.62 4.07 -1.50
CA LYS A 72 -14.03 5.49 -1.59
C LYS A 72 -13.63 6.15 -2.90
N LEU A 73 -12.40 5.91 -3.34
CA LEU A 73 -11.89 6.44 -4.60
C LEU A 73 -12.69 5.87 -5.77
N GLN A 74 -13.01 4.57 -5.75
CA GLN A 74 -13.81 3.91 -6.79
C GLN A 74 -15.27 4.37 -6.79
N ASP A 75 -15.85 4.61 -5.61
CA ASP A 75 -17.22 5.13 -5.48
C ASP A 75 -17.32 6.57 -6.00
N THR A 76 -16.23 7.34 -5.95
CA THR A 76 -16.18 8.73 -6.43
C THR A 76 -15.83 8.84 -7.91
N TYR A 77 -14.79 8.12 -8.33
CA TYR A 77 -14.13 8.31 -9.63
C TYR A 77 -14.34 7.13 -10.58
N GLY A 78 -15.20 6.17 -10.24
CA GLY A 78 -15.42 4.95 -11.00
C GLY A 78 -14.49 3.81 -10.63
N ASN A 79 -14.94 2.58 -10.90
CA ASN A 79 -14.26 1.35 -10.53
C ASN A 79 -13.66 0.67 -11.76
N ALA A 80 -12.33 0.71 -11.91
CA ALA A 80 -11.62 0.07 -13.03
C ALA A 80 -11.17 -1.39 -12.74
N GLY A 81 -11.58 -1.96 -11.60
CA GLY A 81 -11.26 -3.32 -11.20
C GLY A 81 -10.59 -3.40 -9.83
N ARG A 82 -10.17 -4.61 -9.46
CA ARG A 82 -9.61 -4.88 -8.13
C ARG A 82 -8.16 -4.42 -7.97
N GLY A 83 -7.41 -4.31 -9.07
CA GLY A 83 -5.97 -4.08 -9.03
C GLY A 83 -5.19 -5.34 -8.64
N LEU A 84 -4.02 -5.19 -8.05
CA LEU A 84 -3.17 -6.29 -7.63
C LEU A 84 -3.84 -7.20 -6.58
N VAL A 85 -3.72 -8.50 -6.82
CA VAL A 85 -3.89 -9.58 -5.85
C VAL A 85 -2.57 -10.35 -5.72
N SER A 86 -2.08 -10.54 -4.50
CA SER A 86 -0.78 -11.14 -4.20
C SER A 86 -0.98 -12.52 -3.53
N PRO A 87 -0.10 -13.52 -3.71
CA PRO A 87 -0.31 -14.85 -3.14
C PRO A 87 0.03 -14.92 -1.64
N LEU A 88 -0.44 -13.95 -0.86
CA LEU A 88 -0.14 -13.77 0.57
C LEU A 88 -0.49 -15.00 1.41
N ARG A 89 -1.71 -15.55 1.27
CA ARG A 89 -2.11 -16.75 2.02
C ARG A 89 -1.35 -18.00 1.57
N LEU A 90 -1.04 -18.12 0.27
CA LEU A 90 -0.19 -19.21 -0.23
C LEU A 90 1.23 -19.12 0.32
N ALA A 91 1.77 -17.90 0.48
CA ALA A 91 3.04 -17.63 1.16
C ALA A 91 2.95 -17.67 2.70
N GLY A 92 1.81 -18.08 3.26
CA GLY A 92 1.62 -18.28 4.70
C GLY A 92 1.56 -16.98 5.51
N THR A 93 1.06 -15.88 4.95
CA THR A 93 0.87 -14.61 5.66
C THR A 93 -0.56 -14.08 5.53
N ASN A 94 -0.88 -13.03 6.29
CA ASN A 94 -2.20 -12.40 6.30
C ASN A 94 -2.53 -11.82 4.92
N GLN A 95 -3.79 -12.00 4.49
CA GLN A 95 -4.29 -11.61 3.18
C GLN A 95 -5.60 -10.81 3.32
N PRO A 96 -5.86 -9.83 2.42
CA PRO A 96 -7.17 -9.20 2.30
C PRO A 96 -8.31 -10.22 2.10
N ILE A 97 -9.50 -9.86 2.57
CA ILE A 97 -10.68 -10.73 2.52
C ILE A 97 -11.44 -10.69 1.20
N ASP A 98 -11.07 -9.79 0.28
CA ASP A 98 -11.81 -9.49 -0.94
C ASP A 98 -11.26 -10.19 -2.20
N TYR A 99 -10.28 -11.08 -2.03
CA TYR A 99 -9.86 -12.04 -3.05
C TYR A 99 -9.36 -13.36 -2.43
N ALA A 100 -9.23 -14.39 -3.27
CA ALA A 100 -8.55 -15.64 -2.95
C ALA A 100 -7.68 -16.10 -4.11
N ILE A 101 -6.54 -16.71 -3.78
CA ILE A 101 -5.71 -17.49 -4.70
C ILE A 101 -5.58 -18.88 -4.10
N THR A 102 -6.03 -19.90 -4.80
CA THR A 102 -6.06 -21.28 -4.32
C THR A 102 -5.49 -22.22 -5.37
N ALA A 103 -4.82 -23.28 -4.94
CA ALA A 103 -4.40 -24.39 -5.79
C ALA A 103 -4.60 -25.70 -5.02
N PRO A 104 -4.91 -26.83 -5.70
CA PRO A 104 -5.19 -28.10 -5.03
C PRO A 104 -3.99 -28.62 -4.22
N ASP A 105 -2.78 -28.23 -4.60
CA ASP A 105 -1.53 -28.72 -4.04
C ASP A 105 -0.70 -27.62 -3.33
N ALA A 106 -1.35 -26.49 -3.01
CA ALA A 106 -0.77 -25.31 -2.39
C ALA A 106 0.00 -25.56 -1.08
N ILE A 107 -0.33 -26.65 -0.37
CA ILE A 107 0.31 -26.99 0.91
C ILE A 107 1.82 -27.24 0.76
N ASP A 108 2.23 -27.80 -0.38
CA ASP A 108 3.62 -28.19 -0.67
C ASP A 108 4.43 -27.07 -1.35
N TRP A 109 3.79 -25.94 -1.68
CA TRP A 109 4.46 -24.88 -2.40
C TRP A 109 5.55 -24.23 -1.53
N ARG A 110 6.66 -23.86 -2.16
CA ARG A 110 7.68 -23.04 -1.51
C ARG A 110 7.15 -21.62 -1.35
N LYS A 111 7.42 -21.04 -0.19
CA LYS A 111 6.82 -19.79 0.29
C LYS A 111 7.92 -18.76 0.49
N THR A 112 7.85 -17.65 -0.20
CA THR A 112 8.76 -16.53 -0.01
C THR A 112 8.01 -15.33 0.53
N ARG A 113 8.59 -14.71 1.56
CA ARG A 113 8.20 -13.40 2.09
C ARG A 113 9.45 -12.54 2.16
N LEU A 114 9.30 -11.24 1.88
CA LEU A 114 10.41 -10.29 1.79
C LEU A 114 11.38 -10.40 2.97
N LEU A 115 10.88 -10.45 4.21
CA LEU A 115 11.74 -10.47 5.40
C LEU A 115 12.23 -11.87 5.83
N ASN A 116 11.88 -12.91 5.09
CA ASN A 116 12.27 -14.29 5.42
C ASN A 116 13.49 -14.71 4.58
N LEU A 117 14.66 -14.19 4.94
CA LEU A 117 15.94 -14.50 4.28
C LEU A 117 16.61 -15.77 4.88
N PRO A 118 17.42 -16.50 4.08
CA PRO A 118 17.57 -16.36 2.62
C PRO A 118 16.32 -16.83 1.86
N TRP A 119 16.11 -16.31 0.65
CA TRP A 119 14.97 -16.71 -0.18
C TRP A 119 15.31 -17.94 -1.04
N ASP A 120 14.54 -19.03 -0.87
CA ASP A 120 14.62 -20.19 -1.76
C ASP A 120 14.12 -19.89 -3.19
N ALA A 121 13.20 -18.92 -3.31
CA ALA A 121 12.71 -18.38 -4.58
C ALA A 121 12.57 -16.86 -4.47
N THR A 122 13.02 -16.10 -5.47
CA THR A 122 12.98 -14.62 -5.45
C THR A 122 11.54 -14.10 -5.27
N PRO A 123 11.27 -13.13 -4.38
CA PRO A 123 9.92 -12.68 -4.02
C PRO A 123 9.17 -11.82 -5.08
N GLY A 124 9.69 -11.68 -6.29
CA GLY A 124 9.11 -10.82 -7.32
C GLY A 124 8.88 -9.37 -6.88
N VAL A 125 8.12 -8.60 -7.66
CA VAL A 125 7.84 -7.18 -7.36
C VAL A 125 7.00 -6.96 -6.10
N THR A 126 6.27 -7.97 -5.63
CA THR A 126 5.35 -7.83 -4.50
C THR A 126 6.01 -8.07 -3.15
N GLY A 127 7.26 -8.55 -3.12
CA GLY A 127 7.88 -9.05 -1.88
C GLY A 127 7.37 -10.44 -1.48
N ILE A 128 6.55 -11.09 -2.32
CA ILE A 128 5.90 -12.36 -2.04
C ILE A 128 6.02 -13.30 -3.25
N ALA A 129 6.42 -14.54 -3.01
CA ALA A 129 6.33 -15.60 -4.02
C ALA A 129 5.69 -16.86 -3.45
N ALA A 130 4.87 -17.49 -4.28
CA ALA A 130 4.36 -18.84 -4.04
C ALA A 130 4.77 -19.71 -5.23
N GLN A 131 5.66 -20.67 -4.99
CA GLN A 131 6.28 -21.48 -6.05
C GLN A 131 5.82 -22.93 -5.94
N PRO A 132 5.10 -23.46 -6.95
CA PRO A 132 4.68 -24.84 -6.95
C PRO A 132 5.87 -25.79 -7.16
N VAL A 133 5.81 -26.98 -6.54
CA VAL A 133 6.84 -28.02 -6.70
C VAL A 133 6.58 -28.95 -7.90
N ARG A 134 5.39 -28.86 -8.50
CA ARG A 134 4.92 -29.62 -9.67
C ARG A 134 4.01 -28.74 -10.52
N THR A 135 3.78 -29.12 -11.79
CA THR A 135 2.83 -28.39 -12.63
C THR A 135 1.43 -28.43 -12.04
N THR A 136 0.77 -27.28 -11.98
CA THR A 136 -0.52 -27.11 -11.31
C THR A 136 -1.29 -25.92 -11.88
N THR A 137 -2.52 -25.73 -11.40
CA THR A 137 -3.36 -24.59 -11.75
C THR A 137 -3.77 -23.85 -10.48
N ALA A 138 -3.46 -22.56 -10.44
CA ALA A 138 -3.98 -21.64 -9.42
C ALA A 138 -5.28 -20.99 -9.90
N THR A 139 -6.31 -21.00 -9.06
CA THR A 139 -7.55 -20.25 -9.28
C THR A 139 -7.48 -18.94 -8.52
N ILE A 140 -7.70 -17.83 -9.22
CA ILE A 140 -7.77 -16.48 -8.66
C ILE A 140 -9.21 -15.99 -8.73
N LYS A 141 -9.75 -15.56 -7.60
CA LYS A 141 -11.12 -15.07 -7.47
C LYS A 141 -11.13 -13.72 -6.75
N ALA A 142 -11.86 -12.75 -7.29
CA ALA A 142 -12.21 -11.50 -6.61
C ALA A 142 -13.63 -11.61 -6.05
N PHE A 143 -13.86 -11.15 -4.83
CA PHE A 143 -15.14 -11.33 -4.12
C PHE A 143 -16.04 -10.08 -4.13
N LYS A 144 -15.52 -8.90 -4.49
CA LYS A 144 -16.29 -7.65 -4.45
C LYS A 144 -17.12 -7.46 -5.73
N SER A 145 -18.39 -7.06 -5.54
CA SER A 145 -19.26 -6.65 -6.65
C SER A 145 -18.61 -5.52 -7.46
N GLY A 146 -18.72 -5.57 -8.79
CA GLY A 146 -18.05 -4.63 -9.71
C GLY A 146 -16.60 -4.99 -10.05
N HIS A 147 -15.99 -6.01 -9.44
CA HIS A 147 -14.64 -6.49 -9.79
C HIS A 147 -14.63 -7.72 -10.71
N ARG A 148 -15.67 -7.87 -11.55
CA ARG A 148 -15.66 -8.93 -12.57
C ARG A 148 -14.50 -8.72 -13.54
N ILE A 149 -13.77 -9.79 -13.81
CA ILE A 149 -12.48 -9.74 -14.50
C ILE A 149 -12.71 -9.76 -16.00
N THR A 150 -12.27 -8.73 -16.71
CA THR A 150 -12.22 -8.72 -18.18
C THR A 150 -10.80 -8.67 -18.70
N ARG A 151 -9.83 -8.29 -17.85
CA ARG A 151 -8.41 -8.34 -18.17
C ARG A 151 -7.59 -8.69 -16.93
N ALA A 152 -6.60 -9.56 -17.11
CA ALA A 152 -5.73 -10.03 -16.03
C ALA A 152 -4.26 -10.04 -16.49
N THR A 153 -3.40 -9.33 -15.75
CA THR A 153 -1.94 -9.34 -15.95
C THR A 153 -1.29 -10.22 -14.90
N ILE A 154 -0.80 -11.37 -15.30
CA ILE A 154 -0.21 -12.40 -14.43
C ILE A 154 1.29 -12.17 -14.30
N LEU A 155 1.79 -12.12 -13.06
CA LEU A 155 3.18 -11.89 -12.72
C LEU A 155 3.81 -13.20 -12.24
N THR A 156 4.77 -13.75 -12.99
CA THR A 156 5.43 -15.02 -12.66
C THR A 156 6.96 -14.92 -12.78
N ALA A 157 7.66 -15.96 -12.31
CA ALA A 157 9.10 -16.12 -12.55
C ALA A 157 9.46 -16.21 -14.05
N ASN A 158 8.53 -16.66 -14.90
CA ASN A 158 8.74 -16.75 -16.35
C ASN A 158 8.36 -15.46 -17.10
N GLY A 159 7.96 -14.41 -16.38
CA GLY A 159 7.63 -13.10 -16.93
C GLY A 159 6.19 -12.69 -16.69
N VAL A 160 5.76 -11.68 -17.46
CA VAL A 160 4.47 -11.02 -17.34
C VAL A 160 3.61 -11.35 -18.55
N ASN A 161 2.43 -11.93 -18.32
CA ASN A 161 1.49 -12.29 -19.39
C ASN A 161 0.14 -11.63 -19.13
N THR A 162 -0.46 -11.04 -20.17
CA THR A 162 -1.77 -10.39 -20.04
C THR A 162 -2.84 -11.09 -20.88
N TYR A 163 -3.97 -11.37 -20.25
CA TYR A 163 -5.12 -12.03 -20.86
C TYR A 163 -6.32 -11.10 -20.85
N THR A 164 -7.10 -11.13 -21.92
CA THR A 164 -8.36 -10.38 -22.04
C THR A 164 -9.49 -11.37 -22.31
N TYR A 165 -10.63 -11.16 -21.65
CA TYR A 165 -11.79 -12.04 -21.69
C TYR A 165 -12.96 -11.31 -22.34
N THR A 166 -13.60 -11.95 -23.33
CA THR A 166 -14.77 -11.39 -24.03
C THR A 166 -16.01 -11.33 -23.15
N LYS A 167 -16.07 -12.17 -22.11
CA LYS A 167 -17.11 -12.16 -21.08
C LYS A 167 -16.47 -11.91 -19.71
N PRO A 168 -17.08 -11.09 -18.83
CA PRO A 168 -16.59 -10.88 -17.48
C PRO A 168 -16.55 -12.19 -16.68
N GLN A 169 -15.39 -12.49 -16.09
CA GLN A 169 -15.13 -13.68 -15.28
C GLN A 169 -15.26 -13.37 -13.78
N ASP A 170 -15.77 -14.32 -13.01
CA ASP A 170 -15.76 -14.21 -11.54
C ASP A 170 -14.46 -14.78 -10.95
N SER A 171 -13.80 -15.67 -11.69
CA SER A 171 -12.49 -16.23 -11.38
C SER A 171 -11.73 -16.55 -12.65
N ILE A 172 -10.40 -16.59 -12.57
CA ILE A 172 -9.52 -17.04 -13.65
C ILE A 172 -8.63 -18.18 -13.17
N ASN A 173 -8.16 -19.00 -14.09
CA ASN A 173 -7.20 -20.07 -13.84
C ASN A 173 -5.85 -19.71 -14.45
N VAL A 174 -4.79 -19.98 -13.70
CA VAL A 174 -3.40 -19.71 -14.08
C VAL A 174 -2.63 -21.01 -13.98
N ASN A 175 -2.18 -21.49 -15.14
CA ASN A 175 -1.34 -22.67 -15.20
C ASN A 175 0.10 -22.29 -14.86
N LEU A 176 0.72 -23.02 -13.95
CA LEU A 176 2.09 -22.79 -13.48
C LEU A 176 2.88 -24.08 -13.65
N ASN A 177 4.09 -23.97 -14.19
CA ASN A 177 5.04 -25.08 -14.25
C ASN A 177 5.65 -25.32 -12.86
N ALA A 178 6.23 -26.51 -12.67
CA ALA A 178 7.07 -26.78 -11.51
C ALA A 178 8.18 -25.72 -11.40
N ASN A 179 8.40 -25.18 -10.20
CA ASN A 179 9.35 -24.10 -9.88
C ASN A 179 9.03 -22.73 -10.52
N GLU A 180 7.85 -22.52 -11.09
CA GLU A 180 7.43 -21.20 -11.60
C GLU A 180 6.73 -20.40 -10.50
N SER A 181 7.45 -19.49 -9.85
CA SER A 181 6.87 -18.64 -8.80
C SER A 181 5.74 -17.77 -9.36
N LEU A 182 4.59 -17.78 -8.68
CA LEU A 182 3.56 -16.75 -8.84
C LEU A 182 3.88 -15.58 -7.90
N TYR A 183 3.90 -14.36 -8.45
CA TYR A 183 4.13 -13.12 -7.69
C TYR A 183 2.86 -12.32 -7.45
N GLY A 184 1.85 -12.51 -8.30
CA GLY A 184 0.55 -11.85 -8.18
C GLY A 184 -0.17 -11.74 -9.53
N VAL A 185 -1.37 -11.16 -9.50
CA VAL A 185 -2.16 -10.85 -10.69
C VAL A 185 -2.78 -9.47 -10.55
N ILE A 186 -2.73 -8.64 -11.60
CA ILE A 186 -3.46 -7.36 -11.65
C ILE A 186 -4.79 -7.60 -12.36
N LEU A 187 -5.90 -7.31 -11.69
CA LEU A 187 -7.25 -7.59 -12.18
C LEU A 187 -7.98 -6.29 -12.56
N GLU A 188 -8.36 -6.19 -13.83
CA GLU A 188 -9.11 -5.08 -14.43
C GLU A 188 -10.50 -5.55 -14.88
N ASN A 189 -11.50 -4.66 -14.81
CA ASN A 189 -12.88 -4.95 -15.22
C ASN A 189 -13.28 -4.27 -16.56
N GLY A 190 -12.36 -3.52 -17.17
CA GLY A 190 -12.56 -2.84 -18.46
C GLY A 190 -13.42 -1.58 -18.40
N GLN A 191 -13.79 -1.13 -17.21
CA GLN A 191 -14.50 0.13 -17.00
C GLN A 191 -13.51 1.27 -16.71
N PRO A 192 -13.89 2.53 -17.01
CA PRO A 192 -13.10 3.68 -16.58
C PRO A 192 -13.13 3.83 -15.05
N GLY A 193 -12.11 4.50 -14.53
CA GLY A 193 -12.05 4.87 -13.12
C GLY A 193 -10.71 4.58 -12.45
N VAL A 194 -10.74 4.27 -11.16
CA VAL A 194 -9.53 4.03 -10.35
C VAL A 194 -9.19 2.54 -10.30
N LEU A 195 -7.95 2.22 -10.66
CA LEU A 195 -7.34 0.90 -10.44
C LEU A 195 -6.28 1.02 -9.34
N TYR A 196 -6.52 0.35 -8.20
CA TYR A 196 -5.70 0.52 -7.00
C TYR A 196 -4.98 -0.78 -6.63
N SER A 197 -3.65 -0.77 -6.74
CA SER A 197 -2.78 -1.89 -6.36
C SER A 197 -2.02 -1.56 -5.08
N ALA A 198 -1.99 -2.47 -4.11
CA ALA A 198 -1.19 -2.30 -2.90
C ALA A 198 -0.15 -3.41 -2.73
N ILE A 199 1.06 -3.02 -2.34
CA ILE A 199 2.17 -3.91 -2.02
C ILE A 199 2.54 -3.67 -0.55
N GLY A 200 2.02 -4.50 0.34
CA GLY A 200 2.37 -4.48 1.75
C GLY A 200 3.21 -5.68 2.15
N ASN A 201 4.26 -5.47 2.93
CA ASN A 201 5.04 -6.57 3.54
C ASN A 201 5.14 -6.36 5.05
N ASN A 202 4.66 -7.34 5.82
CA ASN A 202 4.67 -7.27 7.28
C ASN A 202 6.11 -7.10 7.81
N GLY A 203 6.32 -6.06 8.62
CA GLY A 203 7.62 -5.70 9.21
C GLY A 203 8.54 -4.87 8.31
N ALA A 204 8.14 -4.57 7.07
CA ALA A 204 9.06 -3.97 6.10
C ALA A 204 9.36 -2.51 6.43
N CYS A 205 10.60 -2.14 6.18
CA CYS A 205 11.13 -0.79 6.11
C CYS A 205 11.37 -0.39 4.64
N PHE A 206 11.67 0.88 4.38
CA PHE A 206 12.13 1.37 3.07
C PHE A 206 13.32 0.55 2.53
N THR A 207 14.25 0.15 3.40
CA THR A 207 15.45 -0.61 3.02
C THR A 207 15.12 -2.00 2.47
N ASP A 208 14.07 -2.65 2.96
CA ASP A 208 13.78 -4.04 2.59
C ASP A 208 13.31 -4.17 1.14
N TYR A 209 12.60 -3.16 0.64
CA TYR A 209 12.23 -3.09 -0.78
C TYR A 209 13.44 -2.99 -1.70
N LEU A 210 14.55 -2.43 -1.22
CA LEU A 210 15.80 -2.33 -1.98
C LEU A 210 16.53 -3.69 -2.09
N LEU A 211 16.17 -4.68 -1.26
CA LEU A 211 16.70 -6.04 -1.35
C LEU A 211 16.12 -6.82 -2.54
N ILE A 212 14.95 -6.43 -3.04
CA ILE A 212 14.31 -7.09 -4.17
C ILE A 212 15.04 -6.70 -5.46
N PRO A 213 15.63 -7.66 -6.21
CA PRO A 213 16.34 -7.35 -7.45
C PRO A 213 15.44 -6.61 -8.45
N GLY A 214 15.87 -5.40 -8.83
CA GLY A 214 15.15 -4.58 -9.79
C GLY A 214 13.78 -4.09 -9.31
N PHE A 215 13.51 -4.01 -8.00
CA PHE A 215 12.21 -3.62 -7.44
C PHE A 215 11.55 -2.45 -8.18
N ALA A 216 12.22 -1.30 -8.21
CA ALA A 216 11.68 -0.10 -8.85
C ALA A 216 11.37 -0.33 -10.33
N LYS A 217 12.25 -0.99 -11.08
CA LYS A 217 12.02 -1.32 -12.50
C LYS A 217 10.81 -2.24 -12.68
N ASN A 218 10.67 -3.24 -11.83
CA ASN A 218 9.56 -4.19 -11.90
C ASN A 218 8.20 -3.53 -11.61
N THR A 219 8.17 -2.38 -10.93
CA THR A 219 6.92 -1.62 -10.73
C THR A 219 6.37 -0.96 -12.00
N GLU A 220 7.11 -0.97 -13.14
CA GLU A 220 6.60 -0.55 -14.45
C GLU A 220 5.32 -1.29 -14.86
N VAL A 221 5.16 -2.54 -14.43
CA VAL A 221 3.96 -3.34 -14.74
C VAL A 221 2.67 -2.72 -14.21
N PHE A 222 2.75 -1.85 -13.21
CA PHE A 222 1.59 -1.16 -12.64
C PHE A 222 1.21 0.11 -13.39
N HIS A 223 2.09 0.65 -14.25
CA HIS A 223 1.91 1.93 -14.95
C HIS A 223 1.29 3.03 -14.06
N PRO A 224 1.89 3.32 -12.88
CA PRO A 224 1.25 4.18 -11.89
C PRO A 224 1.16 5.64 -12.37
N ASP A 225 -0.01 6.25 -12.15
CA ASP A 225 -0.21 7.69 -12.22
C ASP A 225 0.12 8.35 -10.87
N LEU A 226 -0.10 7.62 -9.77
CA LEU A 226 0.25 8.02 -8.41
C LEU A 226 0.90 6.85 -7.66
N ILE A 227 2.05 7.11 -7.04
CA ILE A 227 2.74 6.20 -6.14
C ILE A 227 2.64 6.75 -4.71
N ILE A 228 2.15 5.92 -3.79
CA ILE A 228 2.04 6.25 -2.36
C ILE A 228 3.00 5.34 -1.59
N LEU A 229 3.86 5.90 -0.75
CA LEU A 229 4.78 5.17 0.12
C LEU A 229 4.35 5.34 1.59
N SER A 230 4.13 4.25 2.30
CA SER A 230 3.67 4.24 3.71
C SER A 230 4.44 3.20 4.52
N MET A 231 5.60 3.60 5.02
CA MET A 231 6.45 2.85 5.96
C MET A 231 6.88 3.81 7.07
N GLY A 232 7.67 3.35 8.04
CA GLY A 232 8.20 4.17 9.14
C GLY A 232 7.93 3.56 10.51
N THR A 233 6.88 2.74 10.64
CA THR A 233 6.60 2.05 11.92
C THR A 233 7.79 1.17 12.28
N ASN A 234 8.21 0.28 11.36
CA ASN A 234 9.28 -0.68 11.63
C ASN A 234 10.66 -0.03 11.73
N GLU A 235 10.89 1.08 11.04
CA GLU A 235 12.08 1.91 11.23
C GLU A 235 12.22 2.35 12.68
N GLY A 236 11.12 2.79 13.32
CA GLY A 236 11.07 3.12 14.75
C GLY A 236 11.16 1.93 15.70
N PHE A 237 11.05 0.69 15.23
CA PHE A 237 11.31 -0.54 16.01
C PHE A 237 12.68 -1.17 15.69
N SER A 238 13.44 -0.58 14.78
CA SER A 238 14.71 -1.11 14.31
C SER A 238 15.91 -0.54 15.08
N TYR A 239 17.09 -1.05 14.77
CA TYR A 239 18.37 -0.46 15.19
C TYR A 239 18.98 0.45 14.12
N MET A 240 18.19 0.88 13.12
CA MET A 240 18.67 1.77 12.07
C MET A 240 19.03 3.12 12.68
N THR A 241 20.16 3.65 12.23
CA THR A 241 20.58 5.02 12.53
C THR A 241 19.75 6.03 11.73
N ASP A 242 19.72 7.28 12.18
CA ASP A 242 19.04 8.37 11.48
C ASP A 242 19.49 8.48 10.02
N ALA A 243 20.80 8.36 9.79
CA ALA A 243 21.39 8.39 8.46
C ALA A 243 20.95 7.22 7.57
N GLU A 244 20.69 6.04 8.15
CA GLU A 244 20.18 4.90 7.41
C GLU A 244 18.72 5.09 7.02
N ILE A 245 17.88 5.58 7.92
CA ILE A 245 16.46 5.88 7.65
C ILE A 245 16.34 6.93 6.54
N GLN A 246 17.10 8.03 6.64
CA GLN A 246 17.12 9.07 5.62
C GLN A 246 17.59 8.54 4.27
N ARG A 247 18.67 7.74 4.26
CA ARG A 247 19.26 7.19 3.03
C ARG A 247 18.33 6.19 2.34
N CYS A 248 17.76 5.22 3.07
CA CYS A 248 16.89 4.22 2.44
C CYS A 248 15.59 4.86 1.92
N THR A 249 15.05 5.83 2.63
CA THR A 249 13.91 6.65 2.17
C THR A 249 14.28 7.38 0.89
N ALA A 250 15.46 8.03 0.87
CA ALA A 250 15.91 8.79 -0.27
C ALA A 250 16.14 7.92 -1.51
N ASP A 251 16.80 6.78 -1.33
CA ASP A 251 17.12 5.86 -2.42
C ASP A 251 15.89 5.25 -3.05
N LEU A 252 14.91 4.80 -2.27
CA LEU A 252 13.68 4.23 -2.82
C LEU A 252 12.88 5.28 -3.62
N ILE A 253 12.74 6.49 -3.07
CA ILE A 253 12.08 7.61 -3.77
C ILE A 253 12.79 7.89 -5.10
N ARG A 254 14.11 8.06 -5.07
CA ARG A 254 14.92 8.35 -6.26
C ARG A 254 14.80 7.25 -7.31
N LEU A 255 14.87 5.98 -6.92
CA LEU A 255 14.76 4.84 -7.82
C LEU A 255 13.39 4.77 -8.48
N LEU A 256 12.31 4.93 -7.71
CA LEU A 256 10.94 4.94 -8.25
C LEU A 256 10.71 6.13 -9.17
N ARG A 257 11.18 7.33 -8.79
CA ARG A 257 11.07 8.54 -9.61
C ARG A 257 11.81 8.41 -10.94
N ASN A 258 12.99 7.77 -10.95
CA ASN A 258 13.76 7.53 -12.16
C ASN A 258 13.03 6.60 -13.14
N VAL A 259 12.33 5.60 -12.63
CA VAL A 259 11.52 4.67 -13.43
C VAL A 259 10.20 5.31 -13.87
N HIS A 260 9.58 6.11 -13.01
CA HIS A 260 8.26 6.71 -13.21
C HIS A 260 8.31 8.25 -13.20
N PRO A 261 9.02 8.90 -14.14
CA PRO A 261 9.22 10.35 -14.09
C PRO A 261 7.94 11.17 -14.27
N LYS A 262 6.83 10.53 -14.69
CA LYS A 262 5.52 11.16 -14.89
C LYS A 262 4.53 10.84 -13.76
N ALA A 263 4.85 9.92 -12.85
CA ALA A 263 3.98 9.58 -11.75
C ALA A 263 4.06 10.64 -10.65
N ALA A 264 2.90 11.03 -10.12
CA ALA A 264 2.84 11.76 -8.87
C ALA A 264 3.34 10.84 -7.75
N MET A 265 3.99 11.39 -6.74
CA MET A 265 4.42 10.65 -5.55
C MET A 265 3.87 11.31 -4.29
N LEU A 266 3.58 10.49 -3.29
CA LEU A 266 3.15 10.88 -1.96
C LEU A 266 3.82 9.99 -0.91
N VAL A 267 4.32 10.57 0.17
CA VAL A 267 4.84 9.82 1.33
C VAL A 267 3.93 10.04 2.53
N LEU A 268 3.55 8.95 3.21
CA LEU A 268 2.76 8.95 4.43
C LEU A 268 3.69 8.55 5.58
N THR A 269 3.71 9.32 6.66
CA THR A 269 4.40 8.94 7.89
C THR A 269 3.58 7.93 8.71
N PRO A 270 4.20 7.15 9.60
CA PRO A 270 3.44 6.36 10.58
C PRO A 270 2.80 7.28 11.64
N MET A 271 1.83 6.77 12.37
CA MET A 271 1.38 7.41 13.62
C MET A 271 2.09 6.83 14.84
N GLU A 272 2.01 7.54 15.97
CA GLU A 272 2.50 7.05 17.25
C GLU A 272 1.91 5.67 17.61
N CYS A 273 2.75 4.79 18.14
CA CYS A 273 2.35 3.51 18.70
C CYS A 273 3.08 3.22 20.01
N GLN A 274 2.72 2.12 20.67
CA GLN A 274 3.28 1.73 21.96
C GLN A 274 4.06 0.42 21.88
N ILE A 275 5.11 0.32 22.70
CA ILE A 275 5.92 -0.89 22.88
C ILE A 275 5.62 -1.54 24.23
N ASN A 276 5.54 -2.87 24.24
CA ASN A 276 5.37 -3.62 25.49
C ASN A 276 6.66 -3.55 26.33
N ARG A 277 6.56 -3.29 27.64
CA ARG A 277 7.75 -3.23 28.52
C ARG A 277 8.53 -4.53 28.63
N ASN A 278 7.90 -5.67 28.34
CA ASN A 278 8.59 -6.95 28.25
C ASN A 278 9.10 -7.23 26.81
N HIS A 279 9.18 -6.22 25.94
CA HIS A 279 9.68 -6.33 24.56
C HIS A 279 9.06 -7.46 23.74
N GLY A 280 7.78 -7.77 23.98
CA GLY A 280 7.06 -8.86 23.31
C GLY A 280 7.33 -10.27 23.88
N TYR A 281 8.22 -10.42 24.88
CA TYR A 281 8.46 -11.69 25.56
C TYR A 281 7.23 -12.10 26.39
N ARG A 282 6.96 -13.42 26.40
CA ARG A 282 5.82 -13.99 27.13
C ARG A 282 6.21 -14.37 28.58
N PRO A 283 5.32 -14.14 29.57
CA PRO A 283 4.04 -13.43 29.44
C PRO A 283 4.26 -11.93 29.14
N LEU A 284 3.39 -11.36 28.31
CA LEU A 284 3.47 -9.93 28.01
C LEU A 284 3.25 -9.12 29.29
N SER A 285 3.96 -7.99 29.41
CA SER A 285 3.69 -7.02 30.47
C SER A 285 2.29 -6.41 30.28
N SER A 286 1.59 -6.09 31.37
CA SER A 286 0.37 -5.26 31.30
C SER A 286 0.69 -3.80 30.98
N TYR A 287 1.96 -3.40 31.06
CA TYR A 287 2.44 -2.04 30.85
C TYR A 287 3.10 -1.88 29.47
N TYR A 288 2.79 -0.76 28.85
CA TYR A 288 3.30 -0.33 27.56
C TYR A 288 3.75 1.12 27.67
N ASP A 289 4.78 1.48 26.91
CA ASP A 289 5.28 2.84 26.78
C ASP A 289 5.10 3.34 25.36
N ILE A 290 4.98 4.65 25.16
CA ILE A 290 5.03 5.26 23.84
C ILE A 290 6.40 4.95 23.22
N ASN A 291 6.42 4.54 21.95
CA ASN A 291 7.67 4.36 21.22
C ASN A 291 8.09 5.69 20.58
N GLU A 292 8.92 6.45 21.30
CA GLU A 292 9.42 7.77 20.85
C GLU A 292 10.22 7.67 19.54
N HIS A 293 10.85 6.53 19.24
CA HIS A 293 11.60 6.33 17.99
C HIS A 293 10.71 6.36 16.74
N VAL A 294 9.40 6.15 16.87
CA VAL A 294 8.47 6.30 15.74
C VAL A 294 8.29 7.78 15.38
N ALA A 295 8.36 8.69 16.36
CA ALA A 295 8.36 10.13 16.11
C ALA A 295 9.62 10.55 15.34
N ASP A 296 10.79 10.03 15.76
CA ASP A 296 12.07 10.27 15.09
C ASP A 296 12.04 9.74 13.64
N ALA A 297 11.60 8.49 13.44
CA ALA A 297 11.47 7.90 12.11
C ALA A 297 10.52 8.70 11.21
N ALA A 298 9.35 9.10 11.72
CA ALA A 298 8.40 9.93 10.99
C ALA A 298 9.03 11.27 10.57
N HIS A 299 9.75 11.93 11.46
CA HIS A 299 10.45 13.18 11.18
C HIS A 299 11.51 13.01 10.08
N LEU A 300 12.37 12.00 10.18
CA LEU A 300 13.45 11.74 9.22
C LEU A 300 12.93 11.37 7.82
N ILE A 301 11.86 10.57 7.75
CA ILE A 301 11.18 10.22 6.50
C ILE A 301 10.61 11.47 5.83
N LEU A 302 9.94 12.31 6.63
CA LEU A 302 9.35 13.56 6.17
C LEU A 302 10.41 14.53 5.63
N GLU A 303 11.53 14.71 6.33
CA GLU A 303 12.63 15.55 5.86
C GLU A 303 13.26 15.01 4.57
N SER A 304 13.47 13.69 4.47
CA SER A 304 14.03 13.04 3.27
C SER A 304 13.11 13.18 2.05
N ALA A 305 11.80 13.03 2.24
CA ALA A 305 10.81 13.20 1.17
C ALA A 305 10.71 14.66 0.71
N LYS A 306 10.60 15.61 1.66
CA LYS A 306 10.55 17.06 1.37
C LYS A 306 11.82 17.54 0.69
N GLY A 307 12.99 17.07 1.12
CA GLY A 307 14.29 17.38 0.51
C GLY A 307 14.39 16.98 -0.97
N GLN A 308 13.58 16.00 -1.40
CA GLN A 308 13.47 15.59 -2.81
C GLN A 308 12.25 16.19 -3.54
N GLY A 309 11.56 17.14 -2.91
CA GLY A 309 10.38 17.80 -3.47
C GLY A 309 9.12 16.93 -3.52
N ILE A 310 9.10 15.80 -2.81
CA ILE A 310 7.95 14.90 -2.77
C ILE A 310 6.95 15.39 -1.71
N PRO A 311 5.66 15.53 -2.06
CA PRO A 311 4.61 15.83 -1.08
C PRO A 311 4.51 14.77 0.01
N VAL A 312 4.19 15.23 1.21
CA VAL A 312 4.02 14.37 2.40
C VAL A 312 2.62 14.54 2.97
N TRP A 313 2.10 13.47 3.57
CA TRP A 313 0.94 13.49 4.44
C TRP A 313 1.38 13.01 5.83
N ASP A 314 1.48 13.96 6.76
CA ASP A 314 2.11 13.73 8.06
C ASP A 314 1.13 13.11 9.06
N PHE A 315 0.89 11.80 8.92
CA PHE A 315 -0.06 11.09 9.75
C PHE A 315 0.29 11.14 11.24
N TYR A 316 1.58 11.23 11.60
CA TYR A 316 2.00 11.36 12.99
C TYR A 316 1.31 12.55 13.68
N HIS A 317 1.44 13.74 13.08
CA HIS A 317 0.83 14.95 13.62
C HIS A 317 -0.69 14.99 13.43
N ILE A 318 -1.19 14.49 12.29
CA ILE A 318 -2.64 14.43 12.02
C ILE A 318 -3.35 13.52 13.01
N ALA A 319 -2.75 12.39 13.40
CA ALA A 319 -3.31 11.48 14.38
C ALA A 319 -3.34 12.07 15.81
N GLY A 320 -2.65 13.19 16.05
CA GLY A 320 -2.63 13.90 17.32
C GLY A 320 -1.22 14.12 17.90
N GLY A 321 -0.17 13.58 17.28
CA GLY A 321 1.22 13.71 17.73
C GLY A 321 1.52 12.92 19.02
N HIS A 322 2.38 13.49 19.88
CA HIS A 322 2.79 12.86 21.14
C HIS A 322 1.59 12.59 22.05
N GLY A 323 1.46 11.35 22.51
CA GLY A 323 0.35 10.86 23.33
C GLY A 323 -0.89 10.43 22.55
N ALA A 324 -0.92 10.59 21.21
CA ALA A 324 -2.05 10.20 20.37
C ALA A 324 -2.45 8.74 20.56
N SER A 325 -1.47 7.82 20.68
CA SER A 325 -1.73 6.39 20.81
C SER A 325 -2.67 6.09 21.99
N ASN A 326 -2.57 6.83 23.11
CA ASN A 326 -3.46 6.67 24.27
C ASN A 326 -4.92 7.01 23.93
N HIS A 327 -5.15 8.06 23.15
CA HIS A 327 -6.48 8.49 22.73
C HIS A 327 -7.11 7.50 21.75
N TRP A 328 -6.32 7.01 20.79
CA TRP A 328 -6.76 6.02 19.82
C TRP A 328 -7.04 4.66 20.48
N ILE A 329 -6.25 4.23 21.47
CA ILE A 329 -6.51 3.02 22.27
C ILE A 329 -7.81 3.17 23.07
N LYS A 330 -7.98 4.30 23.77
CA LYS A 330 -9.18 4.58 24.56
C LYS A 330 -10.46 4.61 23.71
N SER A 331 -10.31 4.97 22.43
CA SER A 331 -11.39 5.02 21.45
C SER A 331 -11.58 3.69 20.70
N GLU A 332 -10.92 2.61 21.15
CA GLU A 332 -11.00 1.28 20.56
C GLU A 332 -10.62 1.24 19.06
N LEU A 333 -9.62 2.04 18.65
CA LEU A 333 -9.13 2.08 17.26
C LEU A 333 -7.84 1.27 17.06
N PHE A 334 -7.19 0.84 18.13
CA PHE A 334 -6.02 -0.03 18.10
C PHE A 334 -6.37 -1.51 18.25
N SER A 335 -5.53 -2.35 17.67
CA SER A 335 -5.41 -3.77 18.02
C SER A 335 -4.74 -3.91 19.40
N LYS A 336 -4.86 -5.10 20.01
CA LYS A 336 -4.35 -5.37 21.36
C LYS A 336 -2.83 -5.22 21.51
N ASP A 337 -2.09 -5.32 20.41
CA ASP A 337 -0.63 -5.15 20.40
C ASP A 337 -0.19 -3.69 20.54
N ARG A 338 -1.11 -2.73 20.39
CA ARG A 338 -0.87 -1.28 20.45
C ARG A 338 0.12 -0.75 19.40
N ILE A 339 0.34 -1.53 18.34
CA ILE A 339 1.13 -1.16 17.16
C ILE A 339 0.21 -1.04 15.95
N HIS A 340 -0.63 -2.04 15.73
CA HIS A 340 -1.54 -2.05 14.60
C HIS A 340 -2.86 -1.41 14.97
N LEU A 341 -3.46 -0.69 14.02
CA LEU A 341 -4.86 -0.33 14.12
C LEU A 341 -5.74 -1.56 13.97
N ASN A 342 -6.98 -1.48 14.44
CA ASN A 342 -8.00 -2.46 14.09
C ASN A 342 -8.78 -1.98 12.85
N ALA A 343 -9.82 -2.72 12.45
CA ALA A 343 -10.60 -2.38 11.26
C ALA A 343 -11.21 -0.96 11.32
N ALA A 344 -11.69 -0.52 12.49
CA ALA A 344 -12.25 0.82 12.67
C ALA A 344 -11.16 1.91 12.61
N GLY A 345 -10.00 1.67 13.23
CA GLY A 345 -8.87 2.60 13.14
C GLY A 345 -8.34 2.76 11.71
N TYR A 346 -8.20 1.66 10.96
CA TYR A 346 -7.81 1.73 9.56
C TYR A 346 -8.88 2.36 8.67
N GLN A 347 -10.17 2.22 9.00
CA GLN A 347 -11.25 2.92 8.32
C GLN A 347 -11.14 4.44 8.51
N LEU A 348 -10.92 4.91 9.75
CA LEU A 348 -10.69 6.32 10.03
C LEU A 348 -9.45 6.84 9.30
N GLN A 349 -8.34 6.10 9.32
CA GLN A 349 -7.14 6.48 8.56
C GLN A 349 -7.44 6.61 7.05
N ALA A 350 -8.21 5.68 6.47
CA ALA A 350 -8.61 5.76 5.08
C ALA A 350 -9.54 6.94 4.78
N ASP A 351 -10.44 7.29 5.71
CA ASP A 351 -11.30 8.47 5.61
C ASP A 351 -10.48 9.76 5.55
N LEU A 352 -9.48 9.88 6.43
CA LEU A 352 -8.58 11.03 6.49
C LEU A 352 -7.74 11.15 5.21
N ILE A 353 -7.09 10.05 4.77
CA ILE A 353 -6.31 10.05 3.52
C ILE A 353 -7.18 10.43 2.32
N TYR A 354 -8.39 9.88 2.24
CA TYR A 354 -9.33 10.18 1.16
C TYR A 354 -9.72 11.66 1.15
N SER A 355 -10.02 12.23 2.32
CA SER A 355 -10.33 13.66 2.47
C SER A 355 -9.18 14.54 2.00
N ALA A 356 -7.96 14.24 2.44
CA ALA A 356 -6.75 14.96 2.07
C ALA A 356 -6.49 14.93 0.55
N LEU A 357 -6.59 13.73 -0.05
CA LEU A 357 -6.44 13.54 -1.50
C LEU A 357 -7.50 14.31 -2.28
N ARG A 358 -8.77 14.24 -1.85
CA ARG A 358 -9.87 14.95 -2.50
C ARG A 358 -9.69 16.46 -2.41
N SER A 359 -9.26 16.97 -1.26
CA SER A 359 -8.97 18.38 -1.04
C SER A 359 -7.92 18.89 -2.02
N ILE A 360 -6.78 18.19 -2.12
CA ILE A 360 -5.69 18.64 -2.99
C ILE A 360 -6.00 18.49 -4.49
N PHE A 361 -6.73 17.46 -4.89
CA PHE A 361 -7.14 17.32 -6.30
C PHE A 361 -8.10 18.44 -6.71
N ASN A 362 -9.02 18.83 -5.82
CA ASN A 362 -9.95 19.92 -6.09
C ASN A 362 -9.27 21.30 -6.09
N SER A 363 -8.24 21.51 -5.27
CA SER A 363 -7.47 22.76 -5.24
C SER A 363 -6.41 22.88 -6.34
N SER A 364 -6.20 21.83 -7.13
CA SER A 364 -5.21 21.79 -8.22
C SER A 364 -5.76 22.30 -9.56
N HIS A 365 -7.02 22.74 -9.58
CA HIS A 365 -7.67 23.51 -10.64
C HIS A 365 -7.49 25.01 -10.39
#